data_AF-A0A816ADZ0-F1
#
_entry.id   AF-A0A816ADZ0-F1
#
_cell.length_a   1.000
_cell.length_b   1.000
_cell.length_c   1.000
_cell.angle_alpha   90.00
_cell.angle_beta   90.00
_cell.angle_gamma   90.00
#
_symmetry.space_group_name_H-M   'P 1'
#
loop_
_entity.id
_entity.type
_entity.pdbx_description
1 polymer ?
#
loop_
_entity_poly.entity_id
_entity_poly.type
_entity_poly.pdbx_seq_one_letter_code
_entity_poly.pdbx_strand_id
1 'polypeptide(L)'
;MSRREQKSAKIEENRRFKQIQNDQRSNKNHSKIDDHRSLDVPLLSNNQSYLNEFEWLRIRLIQDYFTEAVKLNEITGISSYPSTQSIKSTLELFHMPIHITSMRLISYIKQINEFQQLKPEDQAYLIKLNLLTLCFFHLIFTYDPRTDLYYEPNTKDPHFSGKDWNKTLNKQFHIEMKQLRNDIIDIFQLDDIIIKLFLLIFIFSNQITLNQSSECVL
;
A
#
# COMPACT_ATOMS: atom_id res chain seq x y z
N MET A 1 -46.40 -30.83 14.11
CA MET A 1 -45.92 -29.70 14.94
C MET A 1 -46.62 -28.43 14.54
N SER A 2 -47.24 -27.75 15.49
CA SER A 2 -47.88 -26.45 15.30
C SER A 2 -46.83 -25.36 15.08
N ARG A 3 -47.15 -24.33 14.27
CA ARG A 3 -46.26 -23.15 14.07
C ARG A 3 -45.84 -22.49 15.39
N ARG A 4 -46.62 -22.65 16.46
CA ARG A 4 -46.28 -22.18 17.81
C ARG A 4 -45.15 -22.99 18.45
N GLU A 5 -45.09 -24.30 18.23
CA GLU A 5 -44.05 -25.20 18.76
C GLU A 5 -42.71 -25.00 18.06
N GLN A 6 -42.71 -24.69 16.76
CA GLN A 6 -41.49 -24.36 16.03
C GLN A 6 -40.89 -23.02 16.47
N LYS A 7 -41.75 -22.05 16.83
CA LYS A 7 -41.30 -20.74 17.30
C LYS A 7 -40.75 -20.81 18.73
N SER A 8 -41.34 -21.62 19.61
CA SER A 8 -40.81 -21.84 20.97
C SER A 8 -39.47 -22.58 20.95
N ALA A 9 -39.33 -23.61 20.12
CA ALA A 9 -38.07 -24.35 19.97
C ALA A 9 -36.91 -23.44 19.50
N LYS A 10 -37.17 -22.55 18.53
CA LYS A 10 -36.16 -21.63 18.00
C LYS A 10 -35.75 -20.53 18.99
N ILE A 11 -36.67 -20.13 19.88
CA ILE A 11 -36.36 -19.17 20.96
C ILE A 11 -35.48 -19.83 22.02
N GLU A 12 -35.76 -21.08 22.36
CA GLU A 12 -35.01 -21.83 23.37
C GLU A 12 -33.59 -22.17 22.88
N GLU A 13 -33.43 -22.52 21.60
CA GLU A 13 -32.12 -22.74 20.97
C GLU A 13 -31.25 -21.47 20.99
N ASN A 14 -31.84 -20.31 20.68
CA ASN A 14 -31.14 -19.02 20.75
C ASN A 14 -30.74 -18.62 22.18
N ARG A 15 -31.50 -19.03 23.20
CA ARG A 15 -31.13 -18.83 24.61
C ARG A 15 -29.93 -19.68 24.99
N ARG A 16 -29.89 -20.96 24.58
CA ARG A 16 -28.76 -21.85 24.82
C ARG A 16 -27.47 -21.36 24.16
N PHE A 17 -27.54 -20.87 22.92
CA PHE A 17 -26.37 -20.31 22.23
C PHE A 17 -25.79 -19.07 22.94
N LYS A 18 -26.65 -18.18 23.47
CA LYS A 18 -26.18 -17.00 24.22
C LYS A 18 -25.56 -17.38 25.57
N GLN A 19 -26.05 -18.43 26.22
CA GLN A 19 -25.50 -18.90 27.49
C GLN A 19 -24.10 -19.50 27.29
N ILE A 20 -23.90 -20.33 26.25
CA ILE A 20 -22.59 -20.89 25.90
C ILE A 20 -21.57 -19.79 25.55
N GLN A 21 -21.98 -18.73 24.83
CA GLN A 21 -21.08 -17.61 24.53
C GLN A 21 -20.68 -16.80 25.76
N ASN A 22 -21.59 -16.65 26.75
CA ASN A 22 -21.28 -15.95 27.99
C ASN A 22 -20.35 -16.79 28.89
N ASP A 23 -20.55 -18.10 28.96
CA ASP A 23 -19.68 -19.01 29.73
C ASP A 23 -18.27 -19.07 29.13
N GLN A 24 -18.13 -19.02 27.80
CA GLN A 24 -16.82 -18.93 27.12
C GLN A 24 -16.11 -17.59 27.32
N ARG A 25 -16.85 -16.49 27.51
CA ARG A 25 -16.28 -15.17 27.83
C ARG A 25 -15.86 -15.06 29.30
N SER A 26 -16.60 -15.69 30.21
CA SER A 26 -16.24 -15.71 31.64
C SER A 26 -14.96 -16.53 31.90
N ASN A 27 -14.77 -17.64 31.19
CA ASN A 27 -13.56 -18.47 31.34
C ASN A 27 -12.29 -17.86 30.74
N LYS A 28 -12.39 -16.89 29.81
CA LYS A 28 -11.22 -16.24 29.21
C LYS A 28 -10.62 -15.13 30.08
N ASN A 29 -11.35 -14.69 31.11
CA ASN A 29 -10.96 -13.59 32.01
C ASN A 29 -10.44 -14.08 33.38
N HIS A 30 -10.24 -15.39 33.57
CA HIS A 30 -9.78 -15.98 34.84
C HIS A 30 -8.49 -16.80 34.77
N SER A 31 -7.72 -16.75 33.67
CA SER A 31 -6.45 -17.51 33.54
C SER A 31 -5.21 -16.67 33.21
N LYS A 32 -5.10 -15.44 33.72
CA LYS A 32 -3.85 -14.66 33.64
C LYS A 32 -3.59 -13.83 34.90
N ILE A 33 -3.48 -14.50 36.03
CA ILE A 33 -2.76 -13.98 37.20
C ILE A 33 -1.92 -15.15 37.73
N ASP A 34 -0.66 -14.86 38.00
CA ASP A 34 0.40 -15.71 38.58
C ASP A 34 1.14 -16.68 37.65
N ASP A 35 2.27 -16.21 37.10
CA ASP A 35 3.52 -16.94 37.32
C ASP A 35 4.74 -16.00 37.23
N HIS A 36 5.26 -15.64 38.40
CA HIS A 36 6.58 -15.04 38.58
C HIS A 36 7.64 -16.10 38.27
N ARG A 37 8.21 -16.07 37.06
CA ARG A 37 9.56 -16.60 36.81
C ARG A 37 10.38 -15.54 36.09
N SER A 38 11.32 -14.98 36.85
CA SER A 38 12.46 -14.21 36.40
C SER A 38 13.20 -14.94 35.28
N LEU A 39 12.89 -14.56 34.04
CA LEU A 39 13.84 -14.66 32.94
C LEU A 39 14.54 -13.32 32.92
N ASP A 40 15.84 -13.32 33.21
CA ASP A 40 16.74 -12.22 32.96
C ASP A 40 16.68 -11.87 31.47
N VAL A 41 15.78 -10.96 31.12
CA VAL A 41 15.82 -10.23 29.85
C VAL A 41 16.94 -9.22 30.06
N PRO A 42 18.05 -9.29 29.30
CA PRO A 42 19.04 -8.24 29.36
C PRO A 42 18.34 -6.94 29.02
N LEU A 43 18.31 -6.01 29.96
CA LEU A 43 18.00 -4.61 29.66
C LEU A 43 18.94 -4.20 28.53
N LEU A 44 18.39 -4.08 27.33
CA LEU A 44 19.00 -3.39 26.19
C LEU A 44 19.03 -1.90 26.54
N SER A 45 19.83 -1.55 27.54
CA SER A 45 20.33 -0.20 27.73
C SER A 45 21.41 0.02 26.67
N ASN A 46 21.00 0.35 25.45
CA ASN A 46 21.85 1.01 24.48
C ASN A 46 20.96 1.80 23.53
N ASN A 47 20.93 3.11 23.72
CA ASN A 47 20.57 4.09 22.68
C ASN A 47 21.65 4.07 21.58
N GLN A 48 21.88 2.92 20.96
CA GLN A 48 22.56 2.87 19.67
C GLN A 48 21.47 3.09 18.64
N SER A 49 21.39 4.32 18.12
CA SER A 49 20.71 4.54 16.84
C SER A 49 21.36 3.58 15.85
N TYR A 50 20.60 2.59 15.36
CA TYR A 50 21.06 1.60 14.38
C TYR A 50 21.56 2.26 13.08
N LEU A 51 21.17 3.51 12.86
CA LEU A 51 21.60 4.36 11.75
C LEU A 51 22.47 5.51 12.26
N ASN A 52 23.56 5.80 11.56
CA ASN A 52 24.38 6.98 11.82
C ASN A 52 23.71 8.26 11.25
N GLU A 53 24.23 9.44 11.62
CA GLU A 53 23.66 10.73 11.18
C GLU A 53 23.64 10.89 9.66
N PHE A 54 24.63 10.32 8.96
CA PHE A 54 24.71 10.39 7.51
C PHE A 54 23.64 9.53 6.81
N GLU A 55 23.34 8.35 7.36
CA GLU A 55 22.25 7.49 6.90
C GLU A 55 20.89 8.15 7.13
N TRP A 56 20.70 8.78 8.30
CA TRP A 56 19.50 9.58 8.58
C TRP A 56 19.35 10.76 7.63
N LEU A 57 20.45 11.44 7.30
CA LEU A 57 20.44 12.53 6.31
C LEU A 57 20.04 12.03 4.93
N ARG A 58 20.56 10.88 4.49
CA ARG A 58 20.18 10.26 3.21
C ARG A 58 18.71 9.89 3.16
N ILE A 59 18.16 9.30 4.22
CA ILE A 59 16.73 8.99 4.30
C ILE A 59 15.89 10.26 4.20
N ARG A 60 16.30 11.34 4.88
CA ARG A 60 15.60 12.63 4.79
C ARG A 60 15.64 13.21 3.37
N LEU A 61 16.80 13.17 2.70
CA LEU A 61 16.91 13.62 1.31
C LEU A 61 15.98 12.84 0.37
N ILE A 62 15.85 11.53 0.55
CA ILE A 62 14.89 10.70 -0.19
C ILE A 62 13.45 11.21 -0.01
N GLN A 63 13.07 11.61 1.20
CA GLN A 63 11.75 12.18 1.45
C GLN A 63 11.57 13.55 0.79
N ASP A 64 12.60 14.39 0.84
CA ASP A 64 12.60 15.74 0.30
C ASP A 64 12.47 15.72 -1.23
N TYR A 65 13.20 14.83 -1.92
CA TYR A 65 13.10 14.66 -3.38
C TYR A 65 11.69 14.31 -3.84
N PHE A 66 10.97 13.48 -3.09
CA PHE A 66 9.59 13.13 -3.44
C PHE A 66 8.68 14.36 -3.30
N THR A 67 8.83 15.10 -2.20
CA THR A 67 8.05 16.31 -1.94
C THR A 67 8.32 17.39 -3.00
N GLU A 68 9.58 17.56 -3.39
CA GLU A 68 9.99 18.48 -4.45
C GLU A 68 9.47 18.03 -5.82
N ALA A 69 9.50 16.72 -6.12
CA ALA A 69 8.91 16.18 -7.33
C ALA A 69 7.41 16.47 -7.43
N VAL A 70 6.65 16.30 -6.35
CA VAL A 70 5.22 16.64 -6.32
C VAL A 70 5.02 18.12 -6.66
N LYS A 71 5.74 19.02 -6.00
CA LYS A 71 5.68 20.48 -6.24
C LYS A 71 6.08 20.85 -7.67
N LEU A 72 7.14 20.25 -8.20
CA LEU A 72 7.63 20.52 -9.55
C LEU A 72 6.55 20.17 -10.58
N ASN A 73 5.86 19.03 -10.41
CA ASN A 73 4.81 18.60 -11.33
C ASN A 73 3.54 19.48 -11.28
N GLU A 74 3.26 20.12 -10.14
CA GLU A 74 2.21 21.15 -10.06
C GLU A 74 2.54 22.38 -10.91
N ILE A 75 3.83 22.70 -11.07
CA ILE A 75 4.32 23.85 -11.84
C ILE A 75 4.48 23.50 -13.33
N THR A 76 4.98 22.31 -13.65
CA THR A 76 5.38 21.90 -15.01
C THR A 76 4.27 21.26 -15.84
N GLY A 77 3.07 21.13 -15.28
CA GLY A 77 1.88 20.86 -16.09
C GLY A 77 1.47 19.39 -16.15
N ILE A 78 1.26 18.77 -14.98
CA ILE A 78 0.07 17.92 -14.90
C ILE A 78 -1.10 18.85 -15.20
N SER A 79 -1.68 18.74 -16.40
CA SER A 79 -2.79 19.58 -16.84
C SER A 79 -3.83 19.64 -15.72
N SER A 80 -4.35 20.82 -15.42
CA SER A 80 -5.37 21.01 -14.39
C SER A 80 -6.63 20.26 -14.80
N TYR A 81 -6.69 18.98 -14.46
CA TYR A 81 -7.87 18.16 -14.64
C TYR A 81 -8.92 18.60 -13.62
N PRO A 82 -10.22 18.57 -13.97
CA PRO A 82 -11.26 18.88 -13.00
C PRO A 82 -11.10 17.98 -11.78
N SER A 83 -11.26 18.53 -10.58
CA SER A 83 -11.01 17.88 -9.27
C SER A 83 -11.72 16.53 -9.10
N THR A 84 -12.76 16.28 -9.89
CA THR A 84 -13.41 14.99 -10.04
C THR A 84 -13.73 14.75 -11.51
N GLN A 85 -13.11 13.75 -12.11
CA GLN A 85 -13.46 13.28 -13.45
C GLN A 85 -13.76 11.79 -13.36
N SER A 86 -14.99 11.39 -13.70
CA SER A 86 -15.32 9.97 -13.73
C SER A 86 -14.52 9.29 -14.83
N ILE A 87 -13.87 8.18 -14.51
CA ILE A 87 -13.17 7.37 -15.51
C ILE A 87 -14.21 6.46 -16.17
N LYS A 88 -14.42 6.62 -17.47
CA LYS A 88 -15.41 5.91 -18.26
C LYS A 88 -14.84 4.72 -19.02
N SER A 89 -13.52 4.64 -19.17
CA SER A 89 -12.86 3.57 -19.89
C SER A 89 -11.50 3.24 -19.27
N THR A 90 -11.01 2.02 -19.51
CA THR A 90 -9.65 1.63 -19.13
C THR A 90 -8.60 2.56 -19.76
N LEU A 91 -8.85 3.07 -20.97
CA LEU A 91 -7.96 4.04 -21.60
C LEU A 91 -7.83 5.34 -20.79
N GLU A 92 -8.93 5.84 -20.22
CA GLU A 92 -8.93 7.02 -19.36
C GLU A 92 -8.14 6.80 -18.05
N LEU A 93 -8.08 5.57 -17.54
CA LEU A 93 -7.22 5.19 -16.42
C LEU A 93 -5.73 5.36 -16.77
N PHE A 94 -5.33 5.01 -18.00
CA PHE A 94 -3.96 5.23 -18.47
C PHE A 94 -3.65 6.71 -18.70
N HIS A 95 -4.62 7.46 -19.22
CA HIS A 95 -4.43 8.86 -19.62
C HIS A 95 -4.34 9.82 -18.43
N MET A 96 -4.95 9.48 -17.29
CA MET A 96 -4.98 10.36 -16.12
C MET A 96 -4.22 9.81 -14.92
N PRO A 97 -4.75 8.86 -14.11
CA PRO A 97 -4.08 8.47 -12.86
C PRO A 97 -2.69 7.91 -13.11
N ILE A 98 -2.53 7.06 -14.14
CA ILE A 98 -1.22 6.49 -14.48
C ILE A 98 -0.28 7.57 -15.03
N HIS A 99 -0.75 8.48 -15.88
CA HIS A 99 0.07 9.56 -16.41
C HIS A 99 0.58 10.52 -15.31
N ILE A 100 -0.32 11.00 -14.44
CA ILE A 100 0.00 11.86 -13.29
C ILE A 100 1.03 11.19 -12.39
N THR A 101 0.76 9.94 -12.02
CA THR A 101 1.66 9.13 -11.19
C THR A 101 3.02 8.93 -11.86
N SER A 102 3.04 8.62 -13.16
CA SER A 102 4.27 8.40 -13.92
C SER A 102 5.15 9.65 -13.93
N MET A 103 4.57 10.81 -14.17
CA MET A 103 5.31 12.09 -14.20
C MET A 103 5.94 12.41 -12.85
N ARG A 104 5.22 12.14 -11.75
CA ARG A 104 5.75 12.26 -10.38
C ARG A 104 6.91 11.32 -10.12
N LEU A 105 6.71 10.04 -10.39
CA LEU A 105 7.73 9.04 -10.14
C LEU A 105 8.97 9.30 -10.97
N ILE A 106 8.85 9.66 -12.25
CA ILE A 106 10.00 10.04 -13.08
C ILE A 106 10.71 11.27 -12.50
N SER A 107 9.96 12.31 -12.13
CA SER A 107 10.54 13.54 -11.57
C SER A 107 11.26 13.28 -10.24
N TYR A 108 10.70 12.41 -9.41
CA TYR A 108 11.31 11.94 -8.17
C TYR A 108 12.58 11.12 -8.43
N ILE A 109 12.50 10.13 -9.33
CA ILE A 109 13.61 9.24 -9.64
C ILE A 109 14.80 10.02 -10.20
N LYS A 110 14.54 11.01 -11.07
CA LYS A 110 15.57 11.87 -11.65
C LYS A 110 16.31 12.75 -10.64
N GLN A 111 15.77 12.95 -9.43
CA GLN A 111 16.44 13.70 -8.35
C GLN A 111 17.37 12.82 -7.51
N ILE A 112 17.33 11.50 -7.66
CA ILE A 112 18.18 10.58 -6.91
C ILE A 112 19.59 10.59 -7.50
N ASN A 113 20.59 10.94 -6.69
CA ASN A 113 21.99 11.00 -7.10
C ASN A 113 22.49 9.67 -7.66
N GLU A 114 22.17 8.55 -7.00
CA GLU A 114 22.53 7.20 -7.44
C GLU A 114 21.96 6.87 -8.82
N PHE A 115 20.76 7.37 -9.14
CA PHE A 115 20.15 7.17 -10.46
C PHE A 115 20.82 8.03 -11.53
N GLN A 116 21.19 9.26 -11.20
CA GLN A 116 21.88 10.18 -12.11
C GLN A 116 23.29 9.70 -12.50
N GLN A 117 23.92 8.87 -11.68
CA GLN A 117 25.23 8.28 -11.96
C GLN A 117 25.19 7.17 -13.03
N LEU A 118 24.01 6.63 -13.34
CA LEU A 118 23.84 5.64 -14.39
C LEU A 118 23.96 6.28 -15.77
N LYS A 119 24.31 5.48 -16.78
CA LYS A 119 24.29 5.95 -18.18
C LYS A 119 22.85 6.30 -18.59
N PRO A 120 22.63 7.28 -19.49
CA PRO A 120 21.30 7.64 -19.95
C PRO A 120 20.50 6.46 -20.52
N GLU A 121 21.16 5.53 -21.20
CA GLU A 121 20.55 4.28 -21.71
C GLU A 121 20.00 3.39 -20.58
N ASP A 122 20.77 3.21 -19.51
CA ASP A 122 20.40 2.40 -18.35
C ASP A 122 19.28 3.08 -17.55
N GLN A 123 19.33 4.41 -17.41
CA GLN A 123 18.26 5.20 -16.78
C GLN A 123 16.93 5.00 -17.53
N ALA A 124 16.96 5.13 -18.86
CA ALA A 124 15.78 4.96 -19.69
C ALA A 124 15.26 3.51 -19.64
N TYR A 125 16.18 2.54 -19.63
CA TYR A 125 15.84 1.12 -19.50
C TYR A 125 15.13 0.81 -18.18
N LEU A 126 15.68 1.23 -17.04
CA LEU A 126 15.10 0.99 -15.72
C LEU A 126 13.73 1.66 -15.56
N ILE A 127 13.58 2.91 -16.02
CA ILE A 127 12.28 3.59 -16.03
C ILE A 127 11.30 2.78 -16.89
N LYS A 128 11.64 2.43 -18.13
CA LYS A 128 10.74 1.70 -19.01
C LYS A 128 10.31 0.34 -18.42
N LEU A 129 11.24 -0.34 -17.75
CA LEU A 129 11.00 -1.67 -17.18
C LEU A 129 10.09 -1.61 -15.94
N ASN A 130 10.30 -0.63 -15.05
CA ASN A 130 9.73 -0.65 -13.71
C ASN A 130 8.62 0.39 -13.49
N LEU A 131 8.48 1.41 -14.36
CA LEU A 131 7.58 2.54 -14.12
C LEU A 131 6.12 2.14 -13.91
N LEU A 132 5.59 1.22 -14.72
CA LEU A 132 4.19 0.81 -14.59
C LEU A 132 3.93 0.13 -13.24
N THR A 133 4.83 -0.75 -12.80
CA THR A 133 4.77 -1.41 -11.50
C THR A 133 4.86 -0.39 -10.36
N LEU A 134 5.77 0.56 -10.46
CA LEU A 134 5.90 1.65 -9.50
C LEU A 134 4.62 2.50 -9.45
N CYS A 135 3.97 2.74 -10.59
CA CYS A 135 2.69 3.44 -10.63
C CYS A 135 1.61 2.67 -9.87
N PHE A 136 1.53 1.34 -10.04
CA PHE A 136 0.58 0.53 -9.30
C PHE A 136 0.81 0.61 -7.79
N PHE A 137 2.05 0.45 -7.33
CA PHE A 137 2.35 0.58 -5.90
C PHE A 137 2.04 1.98 -5.37
N HIS A 138 2.41 3.02 -6.10
CA HIS A 138 2.09 4.38 -5.71
C HIS A 138 0.57 4.63 -5.61
N LEU A 139 -0.22 4.09 -6.56
CA LEU A 139 -1.69 4.12 -6.47
C LEU A 139 -2.22 3.35 -5.26
N ILE A 140 -1.57 2.26 -4.84
CA ILE A 140 -1.94 1.54 -3.61
C ILE A 140 -1.68 2.41 -2.37
N PHE A 141 -0.56 3.13 -2.33
CA PHE A 141 -0.19 3.96 -1.18
C PHE A 141 -0.96 5.29 -1.09
N THR A 142 -1.53 5.76 -2.20
CA THR A 142 -2.41 6.95 -2.25
C THR A 142 -3.90 6.60 -2.06
N TYR A 143 -4.22 5.34 -1.79
CA TYR A 143 -5.59 4.88 -1.57
C TYR A 143 -6.05 5.07 -0.13
N ASP A 144 -7.18 5.72 0.06
CA ASP A 144 -7.88 5.82 1.33
C ASP A 144 -8.99 4.76 1.43
N PRO A 145 -8.82 3.74 2.31
CA PRO A 145 -9.80 2.66 2.47
C PRO A 145 -11.13 3.13 3.07
N ARG A 146 -11.17 4.28 3.75
CA ARG A 146 -12.39 4.82 4.38
C ARG A 146 -13.32 5.45 3.36
N THR A 147 -12.75 6.17 2.40
CA THR A 147 -13.50 6.89 1.37
C THR A 147 -13.57 6.14 0.05
N ASP A 148 -12.77 5.08 -0.13
CA ASP A 148 -12.63 4.35 -1.39
C ASP A 148 -12.15 5.28 -2.52
N LEU A 149 -11.23 6.20 -2.19
CA LEU A 149 -10.67 7.20 -3.08
C LEU A 149 -9.15 7.06 -3.18
N TYR A 150 -8.59 7.52 -4.30
CA TYR A 150 -7.18 7.64 -4.56
C TYR A 150 -6.87 9.11 -4.74
N TYR A 151 -5.95 9.63 -3.94
CA TYR A 151 -5.50 11.01 -4.03
C TYR A 151 -4.14 11.16 -3.37
N GLU A 152 -3.32 12.05 -3.92
CA GLU A 152 -2.09 12.48 -3.27
C GLU A 152 -2.43 13.60 -2.27
N PRO A 153 -2.10 13.45 -0.98
CA PRO A 153 -2.34 14.48 0.01
C PRO A 153 -1.68 15.82 -0.37
N ASN A 154 -2.33 16.93 -0.03
CA ASN A 154 -1.82 18.29 -0.26
C ASN A 154 -1.60 18.68 -1.73
N THR A 155 -2.23 17.97 -2.68
CA THR A 155 -2.23 18.32 -4.10
C THR A 155 -3.61 18.75 -4.57
N LYS A 156 -3.68 19.40 -5.73
CA LYS A 156 -4.95 19.74 -6.41
C LYS A 156 -5.38 18.71 -7.44
N ASP A 157 -4.88 17.49 -7.31
CA ASP A 157 -5.13 16.43 -8.28
C ASP A 157 -6.60 16.00 -8.32
N PRO A 158 -7.05 15.45 -9.47
CA PRO A 158 -8.32 14.77 -9.52
C PRO A 158 -8.35 13.58 -8.56
N HIS A 159 -9.44 13.45 -7.82
CA HIS A 159 -9.69 12.25 -7.02
C HIS A 159 -10.23 11.14 -7.92
N PHE A 160 -9.68 9.94 -7.78
CA PHE A 160 -10.19 8.74 -8.43
C PHE A 160 -10.91 7.88 -7.41
N SER A 161 -11.96 7.16 -7.79
CA SER A 161 -12.73 6.32 -6.87
C SER A 161 -12.59 4.83 -7.18
N GLY A 162 -12.79 3.97 -6.18
CA GLY A 162 -12.94 2.53 -6.39
C GLY A 162 -14.07 2.17 -7.36
N LYS A 163 -15.11 3.03 -7.46
CA LYS A 163 -16.19 2.89 -8.44
C LYS A 163 -15.73 3.06 -9.89
N ASP A 164 -14.66 3.81 -10.13
CA ASP A 164 -14.08 3.97 -11.45
C ASP A 164 -13.43 2.65 -11.93
N TRP A 165 -12.81 1.91 -11.02
CA TRP A 165 -12.30 0.56 -11.29
C TRP A 165 -13.42 -0.44 -11.59
N ASN A 166 -14.52 -0.40 -10.83
CA ASN A 166 -15.68 -1.26 -11.07
C ASN A 166 -16.26 -1.10 -12.48
N LYS A 167 -16.28 0.14 -12.99
CA LYS A 167 -16.82 0.46 -14.33
C LYS A 167 -15.89 0.06 -15.46
N THR A 168 -14.57 0.16 -15.26
CA THR A 168 -13.58 -0.04 -16.32
C THR A 168 -13.06 -1.48 -16.39
N LEU A 169 -12.81 -2.10 -15.25
CA LEU A 169 -12.16 -3.41 -15.14
C LEU A 169 -13.01 -4.47 -14.45
N ASN A 170 -14.26 -4.18 -14.13
CA ASN A 170 -15.26 -5.02 -13.44
C ASN A 170 -15.15 -5.08 -11.89
N LYS A 171 -16.23 -5.57 -11.27
CA LYS A 171 -16.40 -5.63 -9.81
C LYS A 171 -15.45 -6.64 -9.14
N GLN A 172 -15.21 -7.77 -9.79
CA GLN A 172 -14.35 -8.81 -9.25
C GLN A 172 -12.91 -8.30 -9.11
N PHE A 173 -12.40 -7.64 -10.15
CA PHE A 173 -11.09 -7.00 -10.14
C PHE A 173 -10.96 -5.99 -9.00
N HIS A 174 -11.97 -5.14 -8.80
CA HIS A 174 -11.94 -4.15 -7.71
C HIS A 174 -11.91 -4.81 -6.31
N ILE A 175 -12.65 -5.91 -6.10
CA ILE A 175 -12.64 -6.64 -4.82
C ILE A 175 -11.26 -7.25 -4.55
N GLU A 176 -10.70 -7.96 -5.53
CA GLU A 176 -9.37 -8.57 -5.42
C GLU A 176 -8.29 -7.52 -5.17
N MET A 177 -8.33 -6.43 -5.93
CA MET A 177 -7.40 -5.32 -5.75
C MET A 177 -7.60 -4.60 -4.41
N LYS A 178 -8.82 -4.52 -3.89
CA LYS A 178 -9.08 -3.93 -2.57
C LYS A 178 -8.49 -4.79 -1.45
N GLN A 179 -8.60 -6.11 -1.56
CA GLN A 179 -7.99 -7.02 -0.61
C GLN A 179 -6.46 -6.91 -0.65
N LEU A 180 -5.87 -7.00 -1.84
CA LEU A 180 -4.42 -6.82 -2.03
C LEU A 180 -3.93 -5.47 -1.47
N ARG A 181 -4.70 -4.39 -1.69
CA ARG A 181 -4.38 -3.07 -1.13
C ARG A 181 -4.32 -3.09 0.37
N ASN A 182 -5.34 -3.65 1.03
CA ASN A 182 -5.38 -3.70 2.48
C ASN A 182 -4.20 -4.53 3.03
N ASP A 183 -3.91 -5.67 2.42
CA ASP A 183 -2.79 -6.53 2.83
C ASP A 183 -1.45 -5.78 2.71
N ILE A 184 -1.23 -5.04 1.61
CA ILE A 184 -0.04 -4.22 1.43
C ILE A 184 0.01 -3.06 2.43
N ILE A 185 -1.10 -2.34 2.61
CA ILE A 185 -1.19 -1.23 3.58
C ILE A 185 -0.85 -1.71 4.99
N ASP A 186 -1.32 -2.90 5.39
CA ASP A 186 -1.04 -3.49 6.69
C ASP A 186 0.45 -3.89 6.84
N ILE A 187 1.10 -4.35 5.77
CA ILE A 187 2.55 -4.65 5.75
C ILE A 187 3.39 -3.38 5.93
N PHE A 188 3.08 -2.33 5.16
CA PHE A 188 3.85 -1.09 5.17
C PHE A 188 3.47 -0.13 6.31
N GLN A 189 2.33 -0.38 6.97
CA GLN A 189 1.75 0.46 8.01
C GLN A 189 1.59 1.94 7.60
N LEU A 190 1.52 2.21 6.29
CA LEU A 190 1.55 3.56 5.71
C LEU A 190 2.76 4.40 6.15
N ASP A 191 3.90 3.78 6.45
CA ASP A 191 5.12 4.51 6.71
C ASP A 191 5.71 5.04 5.40
N ASP A 192 5.63 6.35 5.19
CA ASP A 192 6.10 7.04 3.99
C ASP A 192 7.58 6.79 3.69
N ILE A 193 8.42 6.58 4.71
CA ILE A 193 9.84 6.27 4.53
C ILE A 193 9.98 4.87 3.94
N ILE A 194 9.32 3.89 4.55
CA ILE A 194 9.39 2.50 4.09
C ILE A 194 8.84 2.39 2.67
N ILE A 195 7.73 3.09 2.38
CA ILE A 195 7.14 3.16 1.04
C ILE A 195 8.14 3.72 0.02
N LYS A 196 8.77 4.87 0.32
CA LYS A 196 9.74 5.48 -0.59
C LYS A 196 10.97 4.59 -0.80
N LEU A 197 11.49 3.98 0.25
CA LEU A 197 12.59 3.01 0.15
C LEU A 197 12.20 1.79 -0.69
N PHE A 198 10.97 1.30 -0.53
CA PHE A 198 10.46 0.20 -1.34
C PHE A 198 10.38 0.56 -2.82
N LEU A 199 9.88 1.77 -3.16
CA LEU A 199 9.88 2.26 -4.54
C LEU A 199 11.30 2.39 -5.10
N LEU A 200 12.28 2.78 -4.27
CA LEU A 200 13.70 2.82 -4.65
C LEU A 200 14.25 1.42 -4.96
N ILE A 201 13.95 0.43 -4.12
CA ILE A 201 14.35 -0.96 -4.35
C ILE A 201 13.78 -1.44 -5.68
N PHE A 202 12.52 -1.11 -5.99
CA PHE A 202 11.89 -1.52 -7.23
C PHE A 202 12.50 -0.86 -8.47
N ILE A 203 12.81 0.45 -8.46
CA ILE A 203 13.40 1.10 -9.64
C ILE A 203 14.80 0.56 -9.97
N PHE A 204 15.60 0.25 -8.94
CA PHE A 204 16.93 -0.34 -9.12
C PHE A 204 16.91 -1.87 -9.27
N SER A 205 15.74 -2.50 -9.21
CA SER A 205 15.62 -3.93 -9.49
C SER A 205 15.75 -4.17 -10.99
N ASN A 206 16.71 -5.02 -11.37
CA ASN A 206 16.59 -5.72 -12.63
C ASN A 206 15.47 -6.74 -12.44
N GLN A 207 14.48 -6.76 -13.34
CA GLN A 207 13.64 -7.94 -13.45
C GLN A 207 14.57 -9.09 -13.83
N ILE A 208 15.01 -9.87 -12.83
CA ILE A 208 15.40 -11.25 -13.06
C ILE A 208 14.13 -11.85 -13.64
N THR A 209 14.10 -12.02 -14.96
CA THR A 209 13.03 -12.71 -15.66
C THR A 209 12.70 -13.96 -14.86
N LEU A 210 11.47 -14.04 -14.35
CA LEU A 210 10.85 -15.21 -13.72
C LEU A 210 10.75 -16.43 -14.67
N ASN A 211 11.63 -16.52 -15.68
CA ASN A 211 11.74 -17.57 -16.69
C ASN A 211 13.08 -18.35 -16.59
N GLN A 212 13.85 -18.22 -15.51
CA GLN A 212 15.01 -19.11 -15.27
C GLN A 212 14.67 -20.38 -14.47
N SER A 213 13.41 -20.83 -14.48
CA SER A 213 13.02 -22.16 -13.99
C SER A 213 12.55 -23.06 -15.14
N SER A 214 13.33 -23.13 -16.22
CA SER A 214 13.18 -24.18 -17.24
C SER A 214 14.51 -24.77 -17.74
N GLU A 215 15.62 -24.48 -17.05
CA GLU A 215 16.84 -25.29 -17.18
C GLU A 215 17.02 -26.12 -15.91
N CYS A 216 16.17 -27.13 -15.75
CA CYS A 216 16.54 -28.32 -15.01
C CYS A 216 17.31 -29.22 -15.99
N VAL A 217 18.62 -29.01 -16.08
CA VAL A 217 19.54 -29.99 -16.66
C VAL A 217 20.08 -30.80 -15.49
N LEU A 218 19.54 -32.00 -15.29
CA LEU A 218 20.25 -33.28 -15.17
C LEU A 218 19.22 -34.41 -15.13
#